data_AF-A0A537RZM2-F1
#
_entry.id   AF-A0A537RZM2-F1
#
_cell.length_a   1.000
_cell.length_b   1.000
_cell.length_c   1.000
_cell.angle_alpha   90.00
_cell.angle_beta   90.00
_cell.angle_gamma   90.00
#
_symmetry.space_group_name_H-M   'P 1'
#
loop_
_entity.id
_entity.type
_entity.pdbx_description
1 polymer ?
#
loop_
_entity_poly.entity_id
_entity_poly.type
_entity_poly.pdbx_seq_one_letter_code
_entity_poly.pdbx_strand_id
1 'polypeptide(L)'
;MDYRAYKDLYGQSCCDVKDCRPAADFVETVVNGQAVVRLLIDGSWITVARSYVVADDASDGRAHFCGKLHIHGSNPAEVKPEPICVVLPPRDT
;
A
#
# COMPACT_ATOMS: atom_id res chain seq x y z
N MET A 1 15.13 3.41 1.71
CA MET A 1 14.58 2.17 2.32
C MET A 1 14.79 1.05 1.32
N ASP A 2 15.26 -0.12 1.75
CA ASP A 2 15.36 -1.31 0.89
C ASP A 2 14.05 -2.08 0.95
N TYR A 3 13.18 -1.83 -0.03
CA TYR A 3 11.85 -2.43 -0.04
C TYR A 3 11.88 -3.94 -0.32
N ARG A 4 12.98 -4.48 -0.85
CA ARG A 4 13.12 -5.92 -1.12
C ARG A 4 13.23 -6.75 0.15
N ALA A 5 13.58 -6.13 1.27
CA ALA A 5 13.64 -6.78 2.57
C ALA A 5 12.25 -7.13 3.12
N TYR A 6 11.22 -6.34 2.79
CA TYR A 6 9.85 -6.59 3.27
C TYR A 6 9.25 -7.80 2.57
N LYS A 7 8.64 -8.68 3.38
CA LYS A 7 8.01 -9.92 2.92
C LYS A 7 6.51 -9.91 3.15
N ASP A 8 5.75 -10.28 2.12
CA ASP A 8 4.32 -10.56 2.25
C ASP A 8 4.07 -11.84 3.07
N LEU A 9 2.80 -12.14 3.31
CA LEU A 9 2.37 -13.33 4.05
C LEU A 9 2.72 -14.67 3.36
N TYR A 10 3.20 -14.63 2.11
CA TYR A 10 3.69 -15.79 1.34
C TYR A 10 5.22 -15.79 1.17
N GLY A 11 5.95 -14.86 1.80
CA GLY A 11 7.41 -14.74 1.72
C GLY A 11 7.94 -14.06 0.46
N GLN A 12 7.07 -13.46 -0.35
CA GLN A 12 7.46 -12.71 -1.55
C GLN A 12 7.99 -11.33 -1.17
N SER A 13 9.13 -10.96 -1.75
CA SER A 13 9.69 -9.62 -1.58
C SER A 13 8.88 -8.58 -2.33
N CYS A 14 8.83 -7.37 -1.79
CA CYS A 14 8.35 -6.22 -2.56
C CYS A 14 9.33 -5.82 -3.67
N CYS A 15 8.85 -4.97 -4.58
CA CYS A 15 9.62 -4.39 -5.67
C CYS A 15 10.65 -3.34 -5.21
N ASP A 16 11.36 -2.72 -6.16
CA ASP A 16 12.37 -1.72 -5.84
C ASP A 16 11.79 -0.32 -5.59
N VAL A 17 12.64 0.63 -5.18
CA VAL A 17 12.28 1.99 -4.78
C VAL A 17 11.48 2.78 -5.82
N LYS A 18 11.56 2.41 -7.11
CA LYS A 18 10.82 3.13 -8.17
C LYS A 18 9.33 2.83 -8.14
N ASP A 19 8.96 1.68 -7.58
CA ASP A 19 7.58 1.21 -7.54
C ASP A 19 6.88 1.56 -6.22
N CYS A 20 7.62 2.05 -5.20
CA CYS A 20 7.10 2.34 -3.87
C CYS A 20 6.91 3.84 -3.64
N ARG A 21 5.74 4.22 -3.14
CA ARG A 21 5.35 5.60 -2.88
C ARG A 21 4.84 5.73 -1.44
N PRO A 22 5.29 6.73 -0.67
CA PRO A 22 4.72 6.99 0.64
C PRO A 22 3.29 7.51 0.49
N ALA A 23 2.39 7.01 1.33
CA ALA A 23 1.05 7.54 1.44
C ALA A 23 1.03 8.78 2.34
N ALA A 24 0.21 9.76 1.96
CA ALA A 24 -0.03 10.94 2.78
C ALA A 24 -0.87 10.61 4.02
N ASP A 25 -1.71 9.58 3.92
CA ASP A 25 -2.56 9.07 5.00
C ASP A 25 -2.96 7.61 4.72
N PHE A 26 -3.37 6.87 5.75
CA PHE A 26 -3.89 5.50 5.60
C PHE A 26 -4.94 5.14 6.65
N VAL A 27 -5.84 4.22 6.29
CA VAL A 27 -6.86 3.68 7.19
C VAL A 27 -6.98 2.17 6.96
N GLU A 28 -6.86 1.38 8.03
CA GLU A 28 -7.24 -0.03 8.05
C GLU A 28 -8.75 -0.13 8.32
N THR A 29 -9.53 -0.77 7.43
CA THR A 29 -10.99 -0.86 7.56
C THR A 29 -11.57 -2.11 6.89
N VAL A 30 -12.91 -2.23 6.88
CA VAL A 30 -13.64 -3.31 6.23
C VAL A 30 -14.59 -2.72 5.17
N VAL A 31 -14.51 -3.22 3.95
CA VAL A 31 -15.41 -2.84 2.84
C VAL A 31 -16.02 -4.12 2.28
N ASN A 32 -17.36 -4.18 2.22
CA ASN A 32 -18.10 -5.37 1.74
C ASN A 32 -17.66 -6.68 2.42
N GLY A 33 -17.36 -6.62 3.73
CA GLY A 33 -16.91 -7.78 4.52
C GLY A 33 -15.44 -8.17 4.34
N GLN A 34 -14.66 -7.45 3.52
CA GLN A 34 -13.25 -7.70 3.31
C GLN A 34 -12.39 -6.68 4.06
N ALA A 35 -11.39 -7.16 4.79
CA ALA A 35 -10.39 -6.29 5.42
C ALA A 35 -9.50 -5.66 4.34
N VAL A 36 -9.41 -4.34 4.37
CA VAL A 36 -8.68 -3.53 3.39
C VAL A 36 -7.82 -2.48 4.10
N VAL A 37 -6.81 -2.01 3.40
CA VAL A 37 -6.10 -0.77 3.72
C VAL A 37 -6.46 0.24 2.64
N ARG A 38 -6.91 1.42 3.07
CA ARG A 38 -7.09 2.57 2.20
C ARG A 38 -5.86 3.47 2.36
N LEU A 39 -5.27 3.90 1.26
CA LEU A 39 -4.05 4.72 1.22
C LEU A 39 -4.33 5.99 0.42
N LEU A 40 -3.96 7.15 0.95
CA LEU A 40 -4.05 8.42 0.23
C LEU A 40 -2.75 8.63 -0.57
N ILE A 41 -2.82 8.38 -1.88
CA ILE A 41 -1.69 8.53 -2.82
C ILE A 41 -2.04 9.61 -3.83
N ASP A 42 -1.19 10.62 -3.99
CA ASP A 42 -1.37 11.69 -4.99
C ASP A 42 -2.75 12.38 -4.94
N GLY A 43 -3.32 12.51 -3.73
CA GLY A 43 -4.65 13.11 -3.51
C GLY A 43 -5.84 12.16 -3.71
N SER A 44 -5.60 10.91 -4.08
CA SER A 44 -6.62 9.88 -4.32
C SER A 44 -6.58 8.78 -3.27
N TRP A 45 -7.75 8.40 -2.75
CA TRP A 45 -7.87 7.24 -1.88
C TRP A 45 -7.90 5.94 -2.68
N ILE A 46 -6.88 5.13 -2.50
CA ILE A 46 -6.73 3.83 -3.13
C ILE A 46 -7.07 2.74 -2.12
N THR A 47 -7.90 1.77 -2.51
CA THR A 47 -8.27 0.64 -1.64
C THR A 47 -7.51 -0.61 -2.06
N VAL A 48 -6.83 -1.25 -1.10
CA VAL A 48 -6.04 -2.46 -1.32
C VAL A 48 -6.45 -3.52 -0.31
N ALA A 49 -6.60 -4.77 -0.75
CA ALA A 49 -6.89 -5.87 0.15
C ALA A 49 -5.76 -6.06 1.17
N ARG A 50 -6.11 -6.38 2.42
CA ARG A 50 -5.12 -6.60 3.49
C ARG A 50 -4.12 -7.70 3.16
N SER A 51 -4.45 -8.63 2.27
CA SER A 51 -3.55 -9.68 1.80
C SER A 51 -2.28 -9.17 1.09
N TYR A 52 -2.25 -7.91 0.67
CA TYR A 52 -1.03 -7.28 0.12
C TYR A 52 -0.18 -6.59 1.19
N VAL A 53 -0.67 -6.51 2.43
CA VAL A 53 0.09 -5.92 3.53
C VAL A 53 1.20 -6.89 3.91
N VAL A 54 2.43 -6.39 3.97
CA VAL A 54 3.58 -7.18 4.39
C VAL A 54 3.57 -7.46 5.88
N ALA A 55 4.30 -8.50 6.30
CA ALA A 55 4.40 -8.90 7.69
C ALA A 55 5.31 -7.99 8.53
N ASP A 56 6.06 -7.09 7.89
CA ASP A 56 7.08 -6.22 8.49
C ASP A 56 6.68 -4.74 8.39
N ASP A 57 7.04 -3.94 9.39
CA ASP A 57 6.69 -2.52 9.47
C ASP A 57 7.74 -1.60 8.81
N ALA A 58 7.28 -0.50 8.23
CA ALA A 58 8.12 0.53 7.62
C ALA A 58 8.90 1.32 8.68
N SER A 59 10.22 1.24 8.66
CA SER A 59 11.09 1.92 9.63
C SER A 59 11.05 3.46 9.58
N ASP A 60 10.44 4.07 8.56
CA ASP A 60 10.36 5.52 8.40
C ASP A 60 9.03 6.11 8.94
N GLY A 61 8.20 5.29 9.58
CA GLY A 61 6.97 5.75 10.23
C GLY A 61 5.85 6.12 9.27
N ARG A 62 5.93 5.74 7.99
CA ARG A 62 4.89 6.02 6.99
C ARG A 62 4.35 4.74 6.37
N ALA A 63 3.11 4.80 5.89
CA ALA A 63 2.56 3.75 5.03
C ALA A 63 3.11 3.93 3.60
N HIS A 64 3.37 2.83 2.90
CA HIS A 64 3.86 2.82 1.53
C HIS A 64 3.03 1.90 0.65
N PHE A 65 2.68 2.40 -0.53
CA PHE A 65 2.11 1.60 -1.61
C PHE A 65 3.22 1.23 -2.58
N CYS A 66 3.48 -0.06 -2.75
CA CYS A 66 4.41 -0.58 -3.75
C CYS A 66 3.63 -1.27 -4.87
N GLY A 67 3.63 -0.68 -6.06
CA GLY A 67 2.89 -1.20 -7.20
C GLY A 67 2.56 -0.14 -8.24
N LYS A 68 1.69 -0.50 -9.17
CA LYS A 68 1.28 0.39 -10.26
C LYS A 68 -0.10 0.97 -9.97
N LEU A 69 -0.24 2.25 -10.29
CA LEU A 69 -1.53 2.93 -10.32
C LEU A 69 -1.79 3.29 -11.78
N HIS A 70 -2.85 2.72 -12.35
CA HIS A 70 -3.30 3.06 -13.70
C HIS A 70 -4.40 4.08 -13.57
N ILE A 71 -4.11 5.31 -13.96
CA ILE A 71 -5.08 6.41 -13.95
C ILE A 71 -5.81 6.36 -15.28
N HIS A 72 -7.11 6.04 -15.24
CA HIS A 72 -7.96 6.10 -16.42
C HIS A 72 -8.63 7.48 -16.43
N GLY A 73 -8.40 8.27 -17.48
CA GLY A 73 -9.00 9.60 -17.60
C GLY A 73 -8.51 10.64 -16.59
N SER A 74 -9.26 11.74 -16.47
CA SER A 74 -8.93 12.89 -15.60
C SER A 74 -9.54 12.79 -14.20
N ASN A 75 -10.32 11.74 -13.93
CA ASN A 75 -11.09 11.60 -12.70
C ASN A 75 -10.28 10.84 -11.64
N PRO A 76 -10.03 11.42 -10.45
CA PRO A 76 -9.34 10.75 -9.35
C PRO A 76 -10.00 9.44 -8.88
N ALA A 77 -11.30 9.26 -9.16
CA ALA A 77 -12.02 8.03 -8.85
C ALA A 77 -11.74 6.87 -9.82
N GLU A 78 -11.10 7.14 -10.97
CA GLU A 78 -10.81 6.16 -12.02
C GLU A 78 -9.38 5.61 -11.94
N VAL A 79 -8.85 5.49 -10.72
CA VAL A 79 -7.54 4.86 -10.49
C VAL A 79 -7.73 3.37 -10.26
N LYS A 80 -7.15 2.55 -11.14
CA LYS A 80 -7.04 1.10 -10.95
C LYS A 80 -5.72 0.76 -10.26
N PRO A 81 -5.74 0.31 -9.00
CA PRO A 81 -4.53 -0.13 -8.32
C PRO A 81 -4.14 -1.56 -8.72
N GLU A 82 -2.85 -1.75 -8.95
CA GLU A 82 -2.20 -3.06 -9.11
C GLU A 82 -1.11 -3.18 -8.03
N PRO A 83 -1.52 -3.48 -6.78
CA PRO A 83 -0.59 -3.58 -5.65
C PRO A 83 0.32 -4.80 -5.81
N ILE A 84 1.57 -4.62 -5.42
CA ILE A 84 2.54 -5.69 -5.19
C ILE A 84 2.68 -5.88 -3.69
N CYS A 85 2.88 -4.77 -2.96
CA CYS A 85 2.90 -4.74 -1.50
C CYS A 85 2.30 -3.46 -0.95
N VAL A 86 1.85 -3.53 0.30
CA VAL A 86 1.59 -2.38 1.18
C VAL A 86 2.42 -2.55 2.43
N VAL A 87 3.23 -1.55 2.78
CA VAL A 87 3.99 -1.51 4.03
C VAL A 87 3.32 -0.50 4.95
N LEU A 88 3.07 -0.87 6.20
CA LEU A 88 2.44 0.00 7.18
C LEU A 88 3.49 0.56 8.15
N PRO A 89 3.25 1.72 8.78
CA PRO A 89 4.12 2.21 9.83
C PRO A 89 4.09 1.28 11.05
N PRO A 90 5.07 1.40 11.96
CA PRO A 90 5.10 0.61 13.19
C PRO A 90 3.82 0.83 13.98
N ARG A 91 3.30 -0.25 14.56
CA ARG A 91 2.17 -0.14 15.48
C ARG A 91 2.68 0.34 16.82
N ASP A 92 2.14 1.46 17.29
CA ASP A 92 2.24 1.81 18.71
C ASP A 92 1.57 0.68 19.51
N THR A 93 2.36 0.02 20.34
CA THR A 93 1.93 -1.09 21.21
C THR A 93 1.51 -0.59 22.58
#